data_AF-A0A1J1HW98-F1
#
_entry.id   AF-A0A1J1HW98-F1
#
_cell.length_a   1.000
_cell.length_b   1.000
_cell.length_c   1.000
_cell.angle_alpha   90.00
_cell.angle_beta   90.00
_cell.angle_gamma   90.00
#
_symmetry.space_group_name_H-M   'P 1'
#
loop_
_entity.id
_entity.type
_entity.pdbx_description
1 polymer ?
#
loop_
_entity_poly.entity_id
_entity_poly.type
_entity_poly.pdbx_seq_one_letter_code
_entity_poly.pdbx_strand_id
1 'polypeptide(L)'
;MKESRGQNYVGDATFYTEWRGGYGSCGLDRALYDPFYVCALSRHFMALPPGMTNPNNHPKCDPQWCVEVKGIRGTIVVKVSDTCWGCQAYDVDVADAVYHYLDDPNKGRVRMNWRFVDCRTNPPGVK
;
A
#
# COMPACT_ATOMS: atom_id res chain seq x y z
N MET A 1 -10.91 4.10 13.92
CA MET A 1 -10.94 2.66 14.28
C MET A 1 -9.57 2.30 14.85
N LYS A 2 -9.46 1.46 15.88
CA LYS A 2 -8.14 0.98 16.34
C LYS A 2 -7.70 -0.12 15.39
N GLU A 3 -6.83 0.20 14.45
CA GLU A 3 -6.28 -0.74 13.48
C GLU A 3 -5.10 -1.48 14.12
N SER A 4 -5.03 -2.80 13.95
CA SER A 4 -3.91 -3.62 14.46
C SER A 4 -3.15 -4.28 13.32
N ARG A 5 -1.86 -4.54 13.55
CA ARG A 5 -1.06 -5.41 12.69
C ARG A 5 -1.64 -6.83 12.79
N GLY A 6 -1.95 -7.44 11.65
CA GLY A 6 -2.57 -8.76 11.57
C GLY A 6 -4.09 -8.78 11.42
N GLN A 7 -4.80 -7.65 11.58
CA GLN A 7 -6.22 -7.58 11.22
C GLN A 7 -6.38 -7.75 9.70
N ASN A 8 -7.21 -8.71 9.29
CA ASN A 8 -7.52 -8.95 7.89
C ASN A 8 -8.62 -8.01 7.40
N TYR A 9 -8.39 -7.42 6.23
CA TYR A 9 -9.32 -6.60 5.49
C TYR A 9 -9.61 -7.27 4.14
N VAL A 10 -10.83 -7.02 3.63
CA VAL A 10 -11.22 -7.49 2.29
C VAL A 10 -11.60 -6.28 1.46
N GLY A 11 -10.77 -5.97 0.46
CA GLY A 11 -10.90 -4.83 -0.43
C GLY A 11 -10.62 -5.22 -1.87
N ASP A 12 -10.47 -4.23 -2.74
CA ASP A 12 -9.92 -4.45 -4.07
C ASP A 12 -8.47 -3.96 -4.15
N ALA A 13 -7.66 -4.65 -4.95
CA ALA A 13 -6.40 -4.11 -5.44
C ALA A 13 -6.64 -3.45 -6.80
N THR A 14 -6.12 -2.24 -6.96
CA THR A 14 -5.91 -1.58 -8.26
C THR A 14 -4.42 -1.31 -8.43
N PHE A 15 -4.06 -0.64 -9.53
CA PHE A 15 -2.70 -0.16 -9.70
C PHE A 15 -2.63 1.24 -10.29
N TYR A 16 -1.49 1.89 -10.02
CA TYR A 16 -1.09 3.14 -10.64
C TYR A 16 0.35 3.02 -11.15
N THR A 17 0.67 3.81 -12.17
CA THR A 17 2.02 3.83 -12.73
C THR A 17 2.94 4.64 -11.83
N GLU A 18 4.04 4.02 -11.42
CA GLU A 18 5.10 4.67 -10.67
C GLU A 18 6.16 5.27 -11.59
N TRP A 19 6.71 6.41 -11.19
CA TRP A 19 7.84 7.03 -11.86
C TRP A 19 9.06 7.03 -10.94
N ARG A 20 10.25 6.80 -11.52
CA ARG A 20 11.52 6.79 -10.78
C ARG A 20 11.78 8.16 -10.16
N GLY A 21 11.88 8.21 -8.83
CA GLY A 21 12.05 9.45 -8.06
C GLY A 21 10.73 10.08 -7.58
N GLY A 22 9.61 9.37 -7.69
CA GLY A 22 8.31 9.82 -7.21
C GLY A 22 8.17 9.83 -5.69
N TYR A 23 7.51 10.87 -5.19
CA TYR A 23 7.11 11.04 -3.80
C TYR A 23 5.59 11.06 -3.71
N GLY A 24 5.03 10.22 -2.83
CA GLY A 24 3.62 10.30 -2.45
C GLY A 24 3.39 11.20 -1.25
N SER A 25 2.18 11.12 -0.69
CA SER A 25 1.80 11.82 0.53
C SER A 25 2.67 11.46 1.74
N CYS A 26 3.44 10.37 1.70
CA CYS A 26 4.41 10.02 2.75
C CYS A 26 5.77 10.71 2.60
N GLY A 27 6.04 11.41 1.49
CA GLY A 27 7.34 12.03 1.23
C GLY A 27 8.51 11.05 1.15
N LEU A 28 8.23 9.78 0.86
CA LEU A 28 9.22 8.71 0.76
C LEU A 28 9.73 8.59 -0.68
N ASP A 29 11.05 8.43 -0.85
CA ASP A 29 11.64 8.08 -2.14
C ASP A 29 11.30 6.63 -2.48
N ARG A 30 10.37 6.46 -3.43
CA ARG A 30 9.86 5.16 -3.83
C ARG A 30 10.88 4.33 -4.62
N ALA A 31 11.91 4.97 -5.18
CA ALA A 31 12.97 4.25 -5.92
C ALA A 31 13.80 3.34 -5.01
N LEU A 32 13.77 3.55 -3.69
CA LEU A 32 14.41 2.67 -2.70
C LEU A 32 13.72 1.30 -2.54
N TYR A 33 12.58 1.09 -3.20
CA TYR A 33 11.76 -0.11 -3.07
C TYR A 33 11.65 -0.88 -4.39
N ASP A 34 12.74 -1.00 -5.16
CA ASP A 34 12.78 -1.63 -6.50
C ASP A 34 12.09 -3.02 -6.54
N PRO A 35 11.20 -3.30 -7.53
CA PRO A 35 10.78 -2.48 -8.66
C PRO A 35 9.52 -1.66 -8.34
N PHE A 36 9.49 -0.95 -7.21
CA PHE A 36 8.34 -0.26 -6.62
C PHE A 36 7.37 -1.16 -5.85
N TYR A 37 7.85 -1.94 -4.89
CA TYR A 37 7.00 -2.56 -3.85
C TYR A 37 6.42 -1.51 -2.89
N VAL A 38 5.55 -0.66 -3.41
CA VAL A 38 4.87 0.43 -2.70
C VAL A 38 3.37 0.39 -3.01
N CYS A 39 2.59 1.05 -2.16
CA CYS A 39 1.15 1.23 -2.35
C CYS A 39 0.65 2.58 -1.82
N ALA A 40 -0.49 2.98 -2.34
CA ALA A 40 -1.35 4.01 -1.78
C ALA A 40 -2.50 3.36 -1.01
N LEU A 41 -2.73 3.83 0.22
CA LEU A 41 -3.89 3.43 1.01
C LEU A 41 -5.04 4.41 0.81
N SER A 42 -6.27 3.96 0.98
CA SER A 42 -7.43 4.85 0.90
C SER A 42 -7.34 6.02 1.89
N ARG A 43 -7.93 7.16 1.52
CA ARG A 43 -8.07 8.33 2.42
C ARG A 43 -8.71 8.00 3.77
N HIS A 44 -9.44 6.89 3.87
CA HIS A 44 -10.07 6.45 5.12
C HIS A 44 -9.03 5.90 6.11
N PHE A 45 -7.97 5.24 5.61
CA PHE A 45 -6.82 4.83 6.42
C PHE A 45 -5.77 5.92 6.60
N MET A 46 -5.72 6.88 5.67
CA MET A 46 -4.73 7.96 5.64
C MET A 46 -5.25 9.30 6.17
N ALA A 47 -6.42 9.31 6.83
CA ALA A 47 -6.97 10.50 7.45
C ALA A 47 -6.00 11.04 8.52
N LEU A 48 -5.62 12.31 8.40
CA LEU A 48 -4.66 12.92 9.31
C LEU A 48 -5.23 13.00 10.74
N PRO A 49 -4.43 12.64 11.77
CA PRO A 49 -4.80 12.87 13.15
C PRO A 49 -5.05 14.36 13.45
N PRO A 50 -5.91 14.68 14.45
CA PRO A 50 -6.10 16.06 14.88
C PRO A 50 -4.77 16.77 15.18
N GLY A 51 -4.61 17.99 14.66
CA GLY A 51 -3.39 18.79 14.83
C GLY A 51 -2.26 18.46 13.85
N MET A 52 -2.41 17.44 12.99
CA MET A 52 -1.44 17.12 11.95
C MET A 52 -1.83 17.75 10.61
N THR A 53 -0.91 18.49 10.01
CA THR A 53 -1.11 19.17 8.71
C THR A 53 -0.19 18.65 7.62
N ASN A 54 0.99 18.11 7.98
CA ASN A 54 1.93 17.53 7.02
C ASN A 54 1.65 16.02 6.86
N PRO A 55 1.19 15.55 5.68
CA PRO A 55 0.86 14.15 5.45
C PRO A 55 2.08 13.22 5.52
N ASN A 56 3.31 13.73 5.32
CA ASN A 56 4.53 12.92 5.41
C ASN A 56 4.72 12.34 6.81
N ASN A 57 4.14 12.97 7.83
CA ASN A 57 4.23 12.57 9.23
C ASN A 57 3.10 11.61 9.65
N HIS A 58 2.26 11.15 8.72
CA HIS A 58 1.17 10.25 9.06
C HIS A 58 1.70 8.94 9.67
N PRO A 59 1.08 8.38 10.74
CA PRO A 59 1.62 7.21 11.45
C PRO A 59 1.86 5.97 10.57
N LYS A 60 1.13 5.83 9.46
CA LYS A 60 1.31 4.71 8.51
C LYS A 60 2.44 4.93 7.50
N CYS A 61 2.97 6.14 7.40
CA CYS A 61 4.17 6.42 6.61
C CYS A 61 5.45 5.96 7.33
N ASP A 62 5.36 5.65 8.64
CA ASP A 62 6.49 5.17 9.43
C ASP A 62 7.15 3.94 8.77
N PRO A 63 8.50 3.85 8.73
CA PRO A 63 9.25 2.79 8.05
C PRO A 63 8.82 1.36 8.40
N GLN A 64 8.25 1.12 9.59
CA GLN A 64 7.82 -0.20 10.03
C GLN A 64 6.46 -0.64 9.48
N TRP A 65 5.68 0.24 8.86
CA TRP A 65 4.36 -0.11 8.33
C TRP A 65 4.40 -0.55 6.87
N CYS A 66 4.00 -1.80 6.65
CA CYS A 66 3.82 -2.41 5.34
C CYS A 66 2.44 -3.06 5.26
N VAL A 67 2.02 -3.38 4.04
CA VAL A 67 0.80 -4.11 3.75
C VAL A 67 1.15 -5.41 3.06
N GLU A 68 0.66 -6.53 3.60
CA GLU A 68 0.70 -7.83 2.92
C GLU A 68 -0.62 -7.99 2.14
N VAL A 69 -0.52 -8.13 0.83
CA VAL A 69 -1.65 -8.25 -0.10
C VAL A 69 -1.63 -9.66 -0.71
N LYS A 70 -2.75 -10.37 -0.61
CA LYS A 70 -2.92 -11.72 -1.15
C LYS A 70 -3.92 -11.72 -2.31
N GLY A 71 -3.40 -11.93 -3.51
CA GLY A 71 -4.17 -12.13 -4.73
C GLY A 71 -4.32 -13.62 -5.07
N ILE A 72 -4.85 -13.90 -6.27
CA ILE A 72 -5.02 -15.27 -6.76
C ILE A 72 -3.71 -15.89 -7.24
N ARG A 73 -2.77 -15.07 -7.72
CA ARG A 73 -1.47 -15.53 -8.23
C ARG A 73 -0.41 -15.65 -7.15
N GLY A 74 -0.54 -14.90 -6.06
CA GLY A 74 0.50 -14.85 -5.05
C GLY A 74 0.23 -13.84 -3.95
N THR A 75 1.23 -13.67 -3.09
CA THR A 75 1.22 -12.71 -1.99
C THR A 75 2.44 -11.80 -2.13
N ILE A 76 2.23 -10.50 -1.99
CA ILE A 76 3.32 -9.52 -1.94
C ILE A 76 3.21 -8.70 -0.66
N VAL A 77 4.34 -8.15 -0.24
CA VAL A 77 4.39 -7.09 0.76
C VAL A 77 4.82 -5.79 0.09
N VAL A 78 4.10 -4.72 0.38
CA VAL A 78 4.32 -3.39 -0.19
C VAL A 78 4.42 -2.34 0.92
N LYS A 79 5.27 -1.35 0.69
CA LYS A 79 5.45 -0.21 1.59
C LYS A 79 4.32 0.80 1.40
N VAL A 80 3.74 1.31 2.50
CA VAL A 80 2.79 2.43 2.42
C VAL A 80 3.57 3.69 2.04
N SER A 81 3.24 4.30 0.90
CA SER A 81 3.94 5.48 0.38
C SER A 81 3.03 6.66 0.01
N ASP A 82 1.71 6.43 -0.07
CA ASP A 82 0.78 7.45 -0.56
C ASP A 82 -0.65 7.29 -0.04
N THR A 83 -1.47 8.29 -0.37
CA THR A 83 -2.91 8.31 -0.15
C THR A 83 -3.67 8.26 -1.48
N CYS A 84 -4.51 7.24 -1.65
CA CYS A 84 -5.45 7.14 -2.75
C CYS A 84 -6.79 7.80 -2.34
N TRP A 85 -7.07 8.98 -2.90
CA TRP A 85 -8.29 9.73 -2.61
C TRP A 85 -9.55 9.13 -3.25
N GLY A 86 -9.41 8.48 -4.40
CA GLY A 86 -10.52 7.84 -5.13
C GLY A 86 -10.84 6.41 -4.68
N CYS A 87 -10.01 5.82 -3.81
CA CYS A 87 -10.15 4.43 -3.37
C CYS A 87 -11.28 4.26 -2.34
N GLN A 88 -11.97 3.12 -2.40
CA GLN A 88 -12.90 2.73 -1.34
C GLN A 88 -12.14 2.45 -0.04
N ALA A 89 -12.87 2.40 1.08
CA ALA A 89 -12.27 2.33 2.42
C ALA A 89 -11.20 1.23 2.56
N TYR A 90 -11.43 0.04 2.00
CA TYR A 90 -10.53 -1.10 2.11
C TYR A 90 -9.71 -1.38 0.86
N ASP A 91 -9.76 -0.53 -0.16
CA ASP A 91 -8.97 -0.70 -1.37
C ASP A 91 -7.48 -0.39 -1.11
N VAL A 92 -6.60 -1.07 -1.83
CA VAL A 92 -5.15 -0.84 -1.85
C VAL A 92 -4.73 -0.64 -3.30
N ASP A 93 -4.11 0.49 -3.60
CA ASP A 93 -3.63 0.79 -4.94
C ASP A 93 -2.12 0.52 -4.97
N VAL A 94 -1.66 -0.51 -5.68
CA VAL A 94 -0.23 -0.89 -5.71
C VAL A 94 0.47 -0.30 -6.93
N ALA A 95 1.79 -0.30 -6.95
CA ALA A 95 2.50 0.02 -8.19
C ALA A 95 2.19 -1.02 -9.29
N ASP A 96 2.00 -0.54 -10.52
CA ASP A 96 1.78 -1.38 -11.71
C ASP A 96 2.85 -2.47 -11.89
N ALA A 97 4.10 -2.12 -11.60
CA ALA A 97 5.25 -3.01 -11.65
C ALA A 97 5.10 -4.26 -10.77
N VAL A 98 4.29 -4.23 -9.71
CA VAL A 98 4.11 -5.38 -8.79
C VAL A 98 2.70 -5.98 -8.85
N TYR A 99 1.75 -5.36 -9.55
CA TYR A 99 0.36 -5.84 -9.64
C TYR A 99 0.25 -7.24 -10.25
N HIS A 100 1.12 -7.56 -11.22
CA HIS A 100 1.11 -8.85 -11.92
C HIS A 100 1.36 -10.07 -11.02
N TYR A 101 1.94 -9.87 -9.83
CA TYR A 101 2.09 -10.90 -8.80
C TYR A 101 0.77 -11.23 -8.09
N LEU A 102 -0.21 -10.33 -8.14
CA LEU A 102 -1.52 -10.50 -7.50
C LEU A 102 -2.53 -11.14 -8.45
N ASP A 103 -2.66 -10.61 -9.67
CA ASP A 103 -3.59 -11.09 -10.70
C ASP A 103 -3.18 -10.61 -12.12
N ASP A 104 -4.02 -10.86 -13.11
CA ASP A 104 -3.91 -10.36 -14.48
C ASP A 104 -4.11 -8.83 -14.53
N PRO A 105 -3.09 -8.05 -14.97
CA PRO A 105 -3.21 -6.60 -15.13
C PRO A 105 -4.38 -6.16 -16.02
N ASN A 106 -4.81 -6.98 -16.98
CA ASN A 106 -5.93 -6.64 -17.88
C ASN A 106 -7.28 -6.53 -17.15
N LYS A 107 -7.40 -7.08 -15.94
CA LYS A 107 -8.61 -6.92 -15.12
C LYS A 107 -8.72 -5.52 -14.51
N GLY A 108 -7.60 -4.82 -14.32
CA GLY A 108 -7.53 -3.46 -13.74
C GLY A 108 -7.86 -3.33 -12.25
N ARG A 109 -8.80 -4.15 -11.75
CA ARG A 109 -9.27 -4.18 -10.36
C ARG A 109 -9.60 -5.61 -9.97
N VAL A 110 -9.11 -6.06 -8.82
CA VAL A 110 -9.35 -7.44 -8.35
C VAL A 110 -9.64 -7.50 -6.85
N ARG A 111 -10.58 -8.35 -6.47
CA ARG A 111 -10.91 -8.61 -5.06
C ARG A 111 -9.76 -9.33 -4.36
N MET A 112 -9.37 -8.88 -3.18
CA MET A 112 -8.24 -9.43 -2.44
C MET A 112 -8.40 -9.35 -0.92
N ASN A 113 -7.56 -10.12 -0.22
CA ASN A 113 -7.39 -10.00 1.23
C ASN A 113 -6.06 -9.33 1.52
N TRP A 114 -6.03 -8.47 2.54
CA TRP A 114 -4.79 -7.85 2.97
C TRP A 114 -4.77 -7.57 4.46
N ARG A 115 -3.57 -7.33 4.99
CA ARG A 115 -3.38 -6.94 6.39
C ARG A 115 -2.15 -6.06 6.55
N PHE A 116 -2.15 -5.26 7.60
CA PHE A 116 -0.94 -4.56 8.03
C PHE A 116 0.08 -5.53 8.63
N VAL A 117 1.35 -5.36 8.27
CA VAL A 117 2.50 -6.13 8.79
C VAL A 117 3.65 -5.21 9.18
N ASP A 118 4.57 -5.72 9.99
CA ASP A 118 5.82 -5.02 10.33
C ASP A 118 6.87 -5.23 9.23
N CYS A 119 7.28 -4.16 8.55
CA CYS A 119 8.26 -4.21 7.45
C CYS A 119 9.60 -4.83 7.86
N ARG A 120 9.99 -4.79 9.14
CA ARG A 120 11.27 -5.33 9.61
C ARG A 120 11.28 -6.86 9.61
N THR A 121 10.11 -7.46 9.82
CA THR A 121 9.92 -8.93 9.80
C THR A 121 9.33 -9.40 8.48
N ASN A 122 8.69 -8.50 7.74
CA ASN A 122 8.07 -8.74 6.45
C ASN A 122 8.48 -7.62 5.49
N PRO A 123 9.71 -7.66 4.95
CA PRO A 123 10.17 -6.60 4.05
C PRO A 123 9.37 -6.60 2.74
N PRO A 124 9.29 -5.44 2.04
CA PRO A 124 8.66 -5.35 0.73
C PRO A 124 9.25 -6.33 -0.28
N GLY A 125 8.40 -7.02 -1.03
CA GLY A 125 8.80 -8.11 -1.94
C GLY A 125 7.71 -9.17 -2.13
N VAL A 126 7.99 -10.17 -2.97
CA VAL A 126 7.16 -11.40 -3.07
C VAL A 126 7.35 -12.25 -1.82
N LYS A 127 6.28 -12.90 -1.35
CA LYS A 127 6.29 -13.85 -0.24
C LYS A 127 6.41 -15.29 -0.68
#